data_AF-A0AAD2CP29-F1
#
_entry.id   AF-A0AAD2CP29-F1
#
_cell.length_a   1.000
_cell.length_b   1.000
_cell.length_c   1.000
_cell.angle_alpha   90.00
_cell.angle_beta   90.00
_cell.angle_gamma   90.00
#
_symmetry.space_group_name_H-M   'P 1'
#
loop_
_entity.id
_entity.type
_entity.pdbx_description
1 polymer ?
#
loop_
_entity_poly.entity_id
_entity_poly.type
_entity_poly.pdbx_seq_one_letter_code
_entity_poly.pdbx_strand_id
1 'polypeptide(L)'
;MFLCGVAPPKDQDDDCWDPDELAFPYHQLFENTIRQSIARRVPAFESIEIISSWAGLDDFNTSSTMGQNSAIIDFHPEMPNVFMVHGFSGHGLQHSPAAGRAAAGTLEYGAFASLLTLSCFRLTAKCDWKEEWDKVNRSH
;
A
#
# COMPACT_ATOMS: atom_id res chain seq x y z
N MET A 1 -10.33 -7.90 -13.58
CA MET A 1 -9.42 -7.37 -14.62
C MET A 1 -9.13 -5.92 -14.30
N PHE A 2 -7.86 -5.52 -14.20
CA PHE A 2 -7.45 -4.11 -14.06
C PHE A 2 -7.14 -3.57 -15.46
N LEU A 3 -7.68 -2.40 -15.80
CA LEU A 3 -7.55 -1.82 -17.14
C LEU A 3 -6.56 -0.64 -17.18
N CYS A 4 -6.56 0.19 -16.13
CA CYS A 4 -5.70 1.36 -15.99
C CYS A 4 -5.80 1.95 -14.58
N GLY A 5 -4.82 2.77 -14.21
CA GLY A 5 -4.83 3.64 -13.06
C GLY A 5 -3.94 4.85 -13.31
N VAL A 6 -4.12 5.88 -12.51
CA VAL A 6 -3.29 7.09 -12.52
C VAL A 6 -3.09 7.52 -11.09
N ALA A 7 -1.88 7.96 -10.75
CA ALA A 7 -1.61 8.65 -9.50
C ALA A 7 -1.82 10.16 -9.74
N PRO A 8 -2.50 10.87 -8.84
CA PRO A 8 -2.55 12.33 -8.89
C PRO A 8 -1.14 12.93 -8.87
N PRO A 9 -0.95 14.14 -9.42
CA PRO A 9 0.25 14.94 -9.14
C PRO A 9 0.48 15.09 -7.64
N LYS A 10 1.74 15.12 -7.17
CA LYS A 10 2.07 15.21 -5.74
C LYS A 10 1.49 16.44 -5.03
N ASP A 11 1.24 17.52 -5.77
CA ASP A 11 0.61 18.75 -5.29
C ASP A 11 -0.92 18.65 -5.18
N GLN A 12 -1.50 17.50 -5.57
CA GLN A 12 -2.93 17.20 -5.57
C GLN A 12 -3.20 15.81 -4.97
N ASP A 13 -2.26 15.31 -4.18
CA ASP A 13 -2.27 14.01 -3.50
C ASP A 13 -2.21 14.25 -1.98
N ASP A 14 -3.27 14.90 -1.48
CA ASP A 14 -3.38 15.24 -0.06
C ASP A 14 -3.63 13.97 0.77
N ASP A 15 -2.99 13.89 1.94
CA ASP A 15 -3.27 12.82 2.91
C ASP A 15 -4.75 12.90 3.34
N CYS A 16 -5.39 11.74 3.43
CA CYS A 16 -6.77 11.62 3.93
C CYS A 16 -6.77 11.73 5.45
N TRP A 17 -7.31 12.83 5.99
CA TRP A 17 -7.36 13.07 7.44
C TRP A 17 -8.72 12.74 8.05
N ASP A 18 -9.78 12.78 7.25
CA ASP A 18 -11.14 12.41 7.64
C ASP A 18 -11.66 11.23 6.78
N PRO A 19 -12.08 10.10 7.38
CA PRO A 19 -12.69 8.99 6.64
C PRO A 19 -13.90 9.40 5.77
N ASP A 20 -14.60 10.49 6.10
CA ASP A 20 -15.71 11.00 5.30
C ASP A 20 -15.24 11.50 3.91
N GLU A 21 -13.96 11.83 3.74
CA GLU A 21 -13.36 12.16 2.44
C GLU A 21 -13.41 10.97 1.46
N LEU A 22 -13.41 9.72 1.98
CA LEU A 22 -13.53 8.51 1.16
C LEU A 22 -14.91 8.35 0.51
N ALA A 23 -15.93 9.06 1.00
CA ALA A 23 -17.25 9.09 0.40
C ALA A 23 -17.28 9.84 -0.95
N PHE A 24 -16.23 10.65 -1.23
CA PHE A 24 -16.12 11.48 -2.42
C PHE A 24 -14.91 11.08 -3.29
N PRO A 25 -14.95 9.91 -3.97
CA PRO A 25 -13.88 9.51 -4.86
C PRO A 25 -13.68 10.50 -6.01
N TYR A 26 -12.42 10.66 -6.46
CA TYR A 26 -11.99 11.62 -7.48
C TYR A 26 -12.56 11.35 -8.89
N HIS A 27 -13.86 11.60 -9.10
CA HIS A 27 -14.52 11.41 -10.40
C HIS A 27 -13.95 12.31 -11.51
N GLN A 28 -13.47 13.50 -11.16
CA GLN A 28 -12.84 14.40 -12.12
C GLN A 28 -11.56 13.82 -12.72
N LEU A 29 -10.80 13.04 -11.95
CA LEU A 29 -9.60 12.36 -12.44
C LEU A 29 -9.97 11.28 -13.48
N PHE A 30 -11.12 10.64 -13.30
CA PHE A 30 -11.65 9.72 -14.29
C PHE A 30 -11.97 10.45 -15.60
N GLU A 31 -12.79 11.49 -15.55
CA GLU A 31 -13.23 12.22 -16.76
C GLU A 31 -12.08 12.89 -17.50
N ASN A 32 -11.20 13.57 -16.77
CA ASN A 32 -10.17 14.42 -17.37
C ASN A 32 -8.94 13.63 -17.81
N THR A 33 -8.68 12.46 -17.24
CA THR A 33 -7.41 11.73 -17.47
C THR A 33 -7.63 10.28 -17.87
N ILE A 34 -8.34 9.51 -17.05
CA ILE A 34 -8.50 8.06 -17.29
C ILE A 34 -9.31 7.80 -18.56
N ARG A 35 -10.50 8.39 -18.69
CA ARG A 35 -11.41 8.20 -19.83
C ARG A 35 -10.72 8.60 -21.15
N GLN A 36 -10.05 9.75 -21.17
CA GLN A 36 -9.28 10.19 -22.34
C GLN A 36 -8.17 9.19 -22.71
N SER A 37 -7.45 8.67 -21.71
CA SER A 37 -6.35 7.72 -21.93
C SER A 37 -6.85 6.37 -22.45
N ILE A 38 -7.97 5.88 -21.93
CA ILE A 38 -8.58 4.62 -22.36
C ILE A 38 -9.19 4.78 -23.76
N ALA A 39 -9.94 5.85 -24.03
CA ALA A 39 -10.58 6.09 -25.33
C ALA A 39 -9.56 6.19 -26.47
N ARG A 40 -8.36 6.76 -26.21
CA ARG A 40 -7.24 6.75 -27.17
C ARG A 40 -6.75 5.33 -27.52
N ARG A 41 -6.83 4.39 -26.57
CA ARG A 41 -6.39 3.00 -26.78
C ARG A 41 -7.49 2.15 -27.40
N VAL A 42 -8.74 2.37 -26.99
CA VAL A 42 -9.91 1.62 -27.44
C VAL A 42 -11.06 2.62 -27.66
N PRO A 43 -11.31 3.05 -28.90
CA PRO A 43 -12.32 4.08 -29.21
C PRO A 43 -13.74 3.76 -28.75
N ALA A 44 -14.09 2.48 -28.63
CA ALA A 44 -15.37 2.04 -28.08
C ALA A 44 -15.61 2.50 -26.63
N PHE A 45 -14.56 2.93 -25.93
CA PHE A 45 -14.64 3.46 -24.57
C PHE A 45 -14.81 4.99 -24.49
N GLU A 46 -15.08 5.68 -25.59
CA GLU A 46 -15.30 7.14 -25.58
C GLU A 46 -16.56 7.58 -24.81
N SER A 47 -17.60 6.73 -24.83
CA SER A 47 -18.91 7.02 -24.23
C SER A 47 -19.20 6.21 -22.95
N ILE A 48 -18.16 5.72 -22.26
CA ILE A 48 -18.36 5.01 -20.99
C ILE A 48 -18.71 5.99 -19.88
N GLU A 49 -19.60 5.55 -18.99
CA GLU A 49 -20.02 6.28 -17.80
C GLU A 49 -19.63 5.49 -16.54
N ILE A 50 -19.40 6.21 -15.44
CA ILE A 50 -19.13 5.60 -14.14
C ILE A 50 -20.45 5.03 -13.58
N ILE A 51 -20.51 3.71 -13.38
CA ILE A 51 -21.65 3.05 -12.73
C ILE A 51 -21.50 3.02 -11.20
N SER A 52 -20.25 2.89 -10.73
CA SER A 52 -19.92 2.83 -9.31
C SER A 52 -18.46 3.25 -9.09
N SER A 53 -18.17 3.78 -7.90
CA SER A 53 -16.84 4.22 -7.48
C SER A 53 -16.65 3.94 -6.01
N TRP A 54 -15.40 3.72 -5.60
CA TRP A 54 -15.03 3.53 -4.21
C TRP A 54 -13.66 4.16 -3.98
N ALA A 55 -13.42 4.62 -2.76
CA ALA A 55 -12.10 5.00 -2.27
C ALA A 55 -11.76 4.14 -1.05
N GLY A 56 -10.49 3.99 -0.78
CA GLY A 56 -10.00 3.26 0.38
C GLY A 56 -8.63 3.78 0.75
N LEU A 57 -8.25 3.57 2.01
CA LEU A 57 -6.92 3.88 2.50
C LEU A 57 -5.96 2.80 2.01
N ASP A 58 -4.82 3.23 1.49
CA ASP A 58 -3.69 2.35 1.22
C ASP A 58 -2.73 2.34 2.40
N ASP A 59 -2.15 1.18 2.68
CA ASP A 59 -1.16 1.03 3.74
C ASP A 59 0.23 1.31 3.16
N PHE A 60 0.65 2.57 3.33
CA PHE A 60 1.92 3.09 2.83
C PHE A 60 2.97 3.12 3.94
N ASN A 61 4.10 2.45 3.71
CA ASN A 61 5.22 2.48 4.63
C ASN A 61 6.19 3.61 4.26
N THR A 62 6.37 4.58 5.16
CA THR A 62 7.29 5.72 5.01
C THR A 62 8.71 5.43 5.48
N SER A 63 8.99 4.21 5.97
CA SER A 63 10.29 3.88 6.57
C SER A 63 11.47 4.19 5.64
N SER A 64 12.28 5.16 6.06
CA SER A 64 13.52 5.57 5.40
C SER A 64 14.56 4.45 5.31
N THR A 65 14.47 3.45 6.19
CA THR A 65 15.44 2.35 6.32
C THR A 65 15.08 1.14 5.46
N MET A 66 13.78 0.86 5.27
CA MET A 66 13.30 -0.27 4.46
C MET A 66 13.03 0.11 2.99
N GLY A 67 13.16 1.40 2.66
CA GLY A 67 12.70 1.94 1.40
C GLY A 67 11.20 2.16 1.43
N GLN A 68 10.76 3.26 0.83
CA GLN A 68 9.34 3.51 0.59
C GLN A 68 8.76 2.30 -0.17
N ASN A 69 7.53 1.91 0.17
CA ASN A 69 6.79 0.81 -0.47
C ASN A 69 7.24 -0.63 -0.14
N SER A 70 8.03 -0.84 0.91
CA SER A 70 8.43 -2.18 1.35
C SER A 70 7.44 -2.77 2.37
N ALA A 71 6.93 -3.96 2.05
CA ALA A 71 6.11 -4.74 2.96
C ALA A 71 6.90 -5.20 4.20
N ILE A 72 6.21 -5.32 5.33
CA ILE A 72 6.76 -5.86 6.57
C ILE A 72 6.14 -7.22 6.81
N ILE A 73 6.99 -8.25 6.93
CA ILE A 73 6.57 -9.63 7.25
C ILE A 73 7.52 -10.20 8.30
N ASP A 74 7.34 -9.80 9.56
CA ASP A 74 8.23 -10.19 10.66
C ASP A 74 7.60 -10.01 12.06
N PHE A 75 8.29 -10.51 13.08
CA PHE A 75 7.97 -10.24 14.48
C PHE A 75 8.37 -8.82 14.90
N HIS A 76 7.61 -8.26 15.83
CA HIS A 76 7.95 -6.98 16.45
C HIS A 76 9.20 -7.13 17.34
N PRO A 77 10.22 -6.26 17.18
CA PRO A 77 11.51 -6.43 17.86
C PRO A 77 11.42 -6.37 19.39
N GLU A 78 10.48 -5.60 19.93
CA GLU A 78 10.27 -5.45 21.39
C GLU A 78 9.05 -6.23 21.92
N MET A 79 8.24 -6.83 21.04
CA MET A 79 7.01 -7.53 21.41
C MET A 79 7.00 -8.92 20.74
N PRO A 80 7.62 -9.94 21.35
CA PRO A 80 7.91 -11.22 20.68
C PRO A 80 6.66 -12.00 20.25
N ASN A 81 5.47 -11.64 20.76
CA ASN A 81 4.19 -12.27 20.42
C ASN A 81 3.38 -11.47 19.39
N VAL A 82 3.95 -10.41 18.80
CA VAL A 82 3.31 -9.59 17.77
C VAL A 82 3.97 -9.89 16.43
N PHE A 83 3.20 -10.44 15.50
CA PHE A 83 3.62 -10.71 14.13
C PHE A 83 2.93 -9.75 13.17
N MET A 84 3.70 -9.12 12.29
CA MET A 84 3.24 -8.05 11.39
C MET A 84 3.30 -8.53 9.94
N VAL A 85 2.21 -8.28 9.19
CA VAL A 85 2.09 -8.56 7.75
C VAL A 85 1.34 -7.39 7.11
N HIS A 86 2.05 -6.32 6.75
CA HIS A 86 1.42 -5.08 6.27
C HIS A 86 2.38 -4.25 5.40
N GLY A 87 1.98 -3.05 4.94
CA GLY A 87 2.85 -2.14 4.18
C GLY A 87 3.05 -2.51 2.70
N PHE A 88 2.04 -3.14 2.07
CA PHE A 88 2.13 -3.60 0.68
C PHE A 88 1.93 -2.50 -0.37
N SER A 89 1.60 -1.26 0.04
CA SER A 89 1.59 -0.04 -0.79
C SER A 89 0.97 -0.25 -2.18
N GLY A 90 -0.31 -0.64 -2.21
CA GLY A 90 -1.09 -0.84 -3.43
C GLY A 90 -0.86 -2.17 -4.15
N HIS A 91 0.16 -2.95 -3.78
CA HIS A 91 0.50 -4.24 -4.41
C HIS A 91 0.04 -5.45 -3.59
N GLY A 92 -0.69 -5.22 -2.49
CA GLY A 92 -1.12 -6.26 -1.56
C GLY A 92 -1.89 -7.39 -2.23
N LEU A 93 -2.76 -7.08 -3.19
CA LEU A 93 -3.52 -8.10 -3.92
C LEU A 93 -2.58 -9.08 -4.67
N GLN A 94 -1.59 -8.53 -5.39
CA GLN A 94 -0.63 -9.32 -6.16
C GLN A 94 0.31 -10.12 -5.24
N HIS A 95 0.70 -9.52 -4.12
CA HIS A 95 1.69 -10.08 -3.20
C HIS A 95 1.07 -11.00 -2.14
N SER A 96 -0.25 -10.95 -1.91
CA SER A 96 -0.95 -11.71 -0.86
C SER A 96 -0.65 -13.22 -0.86
N PRO A 97 -0.54 -13.93 -2.01
CA PRO A 97 -0.24 -15.36 -1.98
C PRO A 97 1.21 -15.66 -1.57
N ALA A 98 2.15 -14.76 -1.91
CA ALA A 98 3.54 -14.88 -1.48
C ALA A 98 3.70 -14.47 -0.01
N ALA A 99 3.02 -13.40 0.41
CA ALA A 99 3.00 -12.90 1.77
C ALA A 99 2.44 -13.93 2.75
N GLY A 100 1.30 -14.57 2.42
CA GLY A 100 0.71 -15.62 3.26
C GLY A 100 1.65 -16.82 3.45
N ARG A 101 2.37 -17.22 2.39
CA ARG A 101 3.39 -18.27 2.48
C ARG A 101 4.57 -17.85 3.36
N ALA A 102 5.08 -16.64 3.16
CA ALA A 102 6.14 -16.07 3.98
C ALA A 102 5.76 -16.03 5.47
N ALA A 103 4.55 -15.55 5.77
CA ALA A 103 4.00 -15.50 7.12
C ALA A 103 3.89 -16.88 7.76
N ALA A 104 3.28 -17.84 7.07
CA ALA A 104 3.12 -19.21 7.58
C ALA A 104 4.47 -19.88 7.88
N GLY A 105 5.44 -19.77 6.96
CA GLY A 105 6.75 -20.36 7.17
C GLY A 105 7.56 -19.68 8.29
N THR A 106 7.44 -18.36 8.46
CA THR A 106 8.09 -17.66 9.58
C THR A 106 7.48 -18.06 10.93
N LEU A 107 6.15 -18.20 11.01
CA LEU A 107 5.45 -18.62 12.24
C LEU A 107 5.76 -20.07 12.63
N GLU A 108 5.88 -20.97 11.64
CA GLU A 108 6.09 -22.40 11.89
C GLU A 108 7.56 -22.73 12.20
N TYR A 109 8.51 -22.11 11.49
CA TYR A 109 9.93 -22.48 11.55
C TYR A 109 10.84 -21.44 12.20
N GLY A 110 10.29 -20.29 12.63
CA GLY A 110 11.05 -19.16 13.18
C GLY A 110 11.94 -18.42 12.15
N ALA A 111 12.04 -18.94 10.93
CA ALA A 111 12.72 -18.32 9.79
C ALA A 111 12.16 -18.88 8.48
N PHE A 112 11.82 -17.99 7.55
CA PHE A 112 11.45 -18.41 6.19
C PHE A 112 12.68 -18.88 5.41
N ALA A 113 12.78 -20.18 5.19
CA ALA A 113 13.81 -20.80 4.35
C ALA A 113 13.23 -21.08 2.95
N SER A 114 13.13 -20.07 2.09
CA SER A 114 12.92 -20.31 0.66
C SER A 114 13.60 -19.25 -0.21
N LEU A 115 13.76 -19.57 -1.49
CA LEU A 115 14.57 -18.90 -2.53
C LEU A 115 14.34 -17.39 -2.76
N LEU A 116 13.43 -16.74 -2.02
CA LEU A 116 13.34 -15.28 -1.94
C LEU A 116 13.97 -14.82 -0.63
N THR A 117 15.08 -14.09 -0.73
CA THR A 117 15.67 -13.41 0.43
C THR A 117 14.70 -12.33 0.92
N LEU A 118 13.93 -12.63 1.98
CA LEU A 118 13.05 -11.67 2.66
C LEU A 118 13.80 -10.59 3.45
N SER A 119 15.13 -10.45 3.29
CA SER A 119 15.91 -9.47 4.06
C SER A 119 15.45 -8.02 3.82
N CYS A 120 14.87 -7.73 2.65
CA CYS A 120 14.28 -6.44 2.33
C CYS A 120 12.90 -6.20 2.97
N PHE A 121 12.27 -7.21 3.58
CA PHE A 121 10.98 -7.12 4.28
C PHE A 121 11.09 -7.35 5.79
N ARG A 122 12.32 -7.55 6.30
CA ARG A 122 12.59 -7.75 7.72
C ARG A 122 12.69 -6.41 8.43
N LEU A 123 11.91 -6.28 9.51
CA LEU A 123 12.12 -5.24 10.50
C LEU A 123 13.45 -5.49 11.21
N THR A 124 14.50 -4.81 10.74
CA THR A 124 15.76 -4.76 11.49
C THR A 124 15.65 -3.70 12.58
N ALA A 125 16.29 -3.93 13.72
CA ALA A 125 16.36 -2.97 14.85
C ALA A 125 16.99 -1.60 14.51
N LYS A 126 17.29 -1.33 13.22
CA LYS A 126 17.71 -0.03 12.69
C LYS A 126 16.54 0.82 12.16
N CYS A 127 15.33 0.30 12.06
CA CYS A 127 14.15 1.12 11.83
C CYS A 127 13.85 1.88 13.12
N ASP A 128 14.04 3.20 13.10
CA ASP A 128 13.75 4.10 14.23
C ASP A 128 12.25 4.37 14.36
N TRP A 129 11.48 3.29 14.53
CA TRP A 129 10.01 3.32 14.58
C TRP A 129 9.48 4.20 15.73
N LYS A 130 10.26 4.36 16.80
CA LYS A 130 9.97 5.28 17.91
C LYS A 130 9.99 6.74 17.47
N GLU A 131 10.94 7.11 16.62
CA GLU A 131 11.05 8.48 16.11
C GLU A 131 9.87 8.81 15.18
N GLU A 132 9.45 7.86 14.34
CA GLU A 132 8.27 8.01 13.48
C GLU A 132 6.96 8.02 14.29
N TRP A 133 6.83 7.17 15.31
CA TRP A 133 5.68 7.14 16.23
C TRP A 133 5.54 8.45 17.02
N ASP A 134 6.65 9.03 17.47
CA ASP A 134 6.68 10.33 18.16
C ASP A 134 6.32 11.49 17.22
N LYS A 135 6.69 11.45 15.94
CA LYS A 135 6.32 12.48 14.95
C LYS A 135 4.81 12.53 14.74
N VAL A 136 4.16 11.37 14.63
CA VAL A 136 2.71 11.26 14.43
C VAL A 136 1.93 11.68 15.67
N ASN A 137 2.45 11.41 16.87
CA ASN A 137 1.74 11.70 18.13
C ASN A 137 2.04 13.08 18.77
N ARG A 138 3.00 13.86 18.24
CA ARG A 138 3.26 15.24 18.71
C ARG A 138 2.39 16.31 18.04
N SER A 139 1.57 15.93 17.06
CA SER A 139 0.61 16.80 16.37
C SER A 139 -0.79 16.83 17.00
N HIS A 140 -0.94 16.32 18.23
CA HIS A 140 -2.17 16.39 19.04
C HIS A 140 -1.98 17.18 20.33
#